data_AF-A0A225ULE5-F1
#
_entry.id   AF-A0A225ULE5-F1
#
_cell.length_a   1.000
_cell.length_b   1.000
_cell.length_c   1.000
_cell.angle_alpha   90.00
_cell.angle_beta   90.00
_cell.angle_gamma   90.00
#
_symmetry.space_group_name_H-M   'P 1'
#
loop_
_entity.id
_entity.type
_entity.pdbx_description
1 polymer ?
#
loop_
_entity_poly.entity_id
_entity_poly.type
_entity_poly.pdbx_seq_one_letter_code
_entity_poly.pdbx_strand_id
1 'polypeptide(L)' 'ARSIEYLGHELSNEGVRPLQRLVTAVQEFPTPCDAVGVKRFVLLPGYYQRFVQGFGSLMAPLTKRVRKKV' A
#
# COMPACT_ATOMS: atom_id res chain seq x y z
N ALA A 1 18.42 5.12 19.55
CA ALA A 1 18.43 5.79 18.24
C ALA A 1 17.18 6.67 18.13
N ARG A 2 17.29 7.92 17.66
CA ARG A 2 16.14 8.79 17.40
C ARG A 2 15.57 8.42 16.04
N SER A 3 14.34 7.90 15.98
CA SER A 3 13.57 7.90 14.74
C SER A 3 12.77 9.20 14.62
N ILE A 4 12.56 9.67 13.39
CA ILE A 4 11.81 10.89 13.10
C ILE A 4 10.76 10.57 12.04
N GLU A 5 9.54 11.06 12.25
CA GLU A 5 8.50 11.00 11.22
C GLU A 5 8.64 12.15 10.23
N TYR A 6 8.67 11.84 8.93
CA TYR A 6 8.70 12.84 7.87
C TYR A 6 8.02 12.31 6.61
N LEU A 7 7.10 13.11 6.06
CA LEU A 7 6.34 12.80 4.83
C LEU A 7 5.68 11.40 4.80
N GLY A 8 5.23 10.89 5.95
CA GLY A 8 4.59 9.57 6.00
C GLY A 8 5.58 8.39 6.12
N HIS A 9 6.85 8.68 6.38
CA HIS A 9 7.88 7.69 6.64
C HIS A 9 8.52 7.88 8.02
N GLU A 10 8.96 6.77 8.60
CA GLU A 10 9.86 6.76 9.75
C GLU A 10 11.30 6.69 9.23
N LEU A 11 12.09 7.73 9.53
CA LEU A 11 13.52 7.76 9.24
C LEU A 11 14.29 7.36 10.49
N SER A 12 15.21 6.42 10.32
CA SER A 12 16.12 5.95 11.36
C SER A 12 17.51 5.76 10.79
N ASN A 13 18.49 5.49 11.65
CA ASN A 13 19.86 5.18 11.22
C ASN A 13 19.95 3.87 10.40
N GLU A 14 18.90 3.03 10.46
CA GLU A 14 18.77 1.77 9.71
C GLU A 14 18.13 1.98 8.33
N GLY A 15 17.59 3.18 8.06
CA GLY A 15 16.96 3.53 6.79
C GLY A 15 15.54 4.09 6.93
N VAL A 16 14.79 4.02 5.84
CA VAL A 16 13.44 4.57 5.69
C VAL A 16 12.42 3.45 5.77
N ARG A 17 11.42 3.59 6.64
CA ARG A 17 10.31 2.65 6.79
C ARG A 17 8.96 3.35 6.60
N PRO A 18 7.92 2.64 6.13
CA PRO A 18 6.55 3.16 6.20
C PRO A 18 6.15 3.38 7.67
N LEU A 19 5.36 4.41 7.95
CA LEU A 19 4.77 4.54 9.29
C LEU A 19 3.85 3.35 9.58
N GLN A 20 3.91 2.87 10.82
CA GLN A 20 3.13 1.72 11.27
C GLN A 20 1.62 1.91 11.04
N ARG A 21 1.09 3.12 11.28
CA ARG A 21 -0.33 3.45 11.04
C ARG A 21 -0.79 3.18 9.59
N LEU A 22 0.09 3.34 8.62
CA LEU A 22 -0.23 3.13 7.20
C LEU A 22 -0.19 1.64 6.84
N VAL A 23 0.69 0.88 7.49
CA VAL A 23 0.69 -0.59 7.40
C VAL A 23 -0.59 -1.15 8.03
N THR A 24 -0.97 -0.66 9.22
CA THR A 24 -2.20 -1.02 9.91
C THR A 24 -3.42 -0.71 9.04
N ALA A 25 -3.48 0.46 8.40
CA ALA A 25 -4.59 0.81 7.51
C ALA A 25 -4.77 -0.15 6.32
N VAL A 26 -3.68 -0.72 5.79
CA VAL A 26 -3.74 -1.74 4.73
C VAL A 26 -4.19 -3.09 5.29
N GLN A 27 -3.73 -3.46 6.50
CA GLN A 27 -4.11 -4.71 7.17
C GLN A 27 -5.57 -4.72 7.61
N GLU A 28 -6.06 -3.60 8.11
CA GLU A 28 -7.45 -3.42 8.57
C GLU A 28 -8.41 -3.07 7.42
N PHE A 29 -7.89 -2.90 6.19
CA PHE A 29 -8.75 -2.59 5.06
C PHE A 29 -9.72 -3.76 4.84
N PRO A 30 -11.05 -3.50 4.84
CA PRO A 30 -12.03 -4.57 4.69
C PRO A 30 -11.91 -5.22 3.32
N THR A 31 -12.12 -6.53 3.26
CA THR A 31 -12.09 -7.28 2.00
C THR A 31 -13.02 -6.60 0.97
N PRO A 32 -12.49 -6.10 -0.15
CA PRO A 32 -13.31 -5.36 -1.10
C PRO A 32 -14.28 -6.30 -1.81
N CYS A 33 -15.59 -6.04 -1.66
CA CYS A 33 -16.64 -6.84 -2.27
C CYS A 33 -17.09 -6.31 -3.65
N ASP A 34 -16.72 -5.07 -3.99
CA ASP A 34 -17.18 -4.36 -5.17
C ASP A 34 -16.03 -3.71 -5.96
N ALA A 35 -16.30 -3.35 -7.21
CA ALA A 35 -15.29 -2.76 -8.07
C ALA A 35 -14.75 -1.40 -7.55
N VAL A 36 -15.56 -0.66 -6.78
CA VAL A 36 -15.15 0.60 -6.15
C VAL A 36 -14.23 0.31 -4.96
N GLY A 37 -14.55 -0.67 -4.12
CA GLY A 37 -13.68 -1.14 -3.03
C GLY A 37 -12.34 -1.64 -3.56
N VAL A 38 -12.32 -2.43 -4.64
CA VAL A 38 -11.05 -2.90 -5.24
C VAL A 38 -10.22 -1.72 -5.76
N LYS A 39 -10.85 -0.71 -6.38
CA LYS A 39 -10.15 0.53 -6.80
C LYS A 39 -9.54 1.27 -5.61
N ARG A 40 -10.31 1.45 -4.53
CA ARG A 40 -9.84 2.11 -3.30
C ARG A 40 -8.66 1.35 -2.69
N PHE A 41 -8.77 0.03 -2.62
CA PHE A 41 -7.70 -0.82 -2.10
C PHE A 41 -6.44 -0.73 -2.95
N VAL A 42 -6.52 -0.78 -4.28
CA VAL A 42 -5.34 -0.71 -5.16
C VAL A 42 -4.61 0.64 -5.05
N LEU A 43 -5.33 1.73 -4.78
CA LEU A 43 -4.74 3.07 -4.65
C LEU A 43 -3.96 3.25 -3.34
N LEU A 44 -4.42 2.63 -2.26
CA LEU A 44 -3.90 2.77 -0.90
C LEU A 44 -2.40 2.37 -0.75
N PRO A 45 -1.94 1.20 -1.22
CA PRO A 45 -0.53 0.81 -1.17
C PRO A 45 0.31 1.47 -2.28
N GLY A 46 -0.29 2.30 -3.15
CA GLY A 46 0.38 2.94 -4.28
C GLY A 46 1.58 3.82 -3.90
N TYR A 47 1.59 4.38 -2.70
CA TYR A 47 2.70 5.18 -2.19
C TYR A 47 3.83 4.32 -1.56
N TYR A 48 3.54 3.08 -1.18
CA TYR A 48 4.45 2.20 -0.42
C TYR A 48 4.89 0.95 -1.18
N GLN A 49 4.55 0.86 -2.48
CA GLN A 49 4.92 -0.26 -3.37
C GLN A 49 6.40 -0.63 -3.29
N ARG A 50 7.28 0.37 -3.12
CA ARG A 50 8.73 0.20 -3.02
C ARG A 50 9.19 -0.62 -1.81
N PHE A 51 8.35 -0.73 -0.77
CA PHE A 51 8.64 -1.48 0.45
C PHE A 51 8.06 -2.89 0.42
N VAL A 52 7.30 -3.25 -0.62
CA VAL A 52 6.67 -4.56 -0.77
C VAL A 52 7.35 -5.30 -1.91
N GLN A 53 8.12 -6.32 -1.57
CA GLN A 53 8.77 -7.17 -2.58
C GLN A 53 7.70 -7.85 -3.45
N GLY A 54 7.87 -7.76 -4.77
CA GLY A 54 6.93 -8.40 -5.71
C GLY A 54 5.55 -7.73 -5.78
N PHE A 55 5.42 -6.47 -5.33
CA PHE A 55 4.16 -5.73 -5.30
C PHE A 55 3.36 -5.80 -6.61
N GLY A 56 4.05 -5.66 -7.75
CA GLY A 56 3.42 -5.72 -9.07
C GLY A 56 2.73 -7.06 -9.33
N SER A 57 3.38 -8.18 -9.00
CA SER A 57 2.81 -9.53 -9.15
C SER A 57 1.64 -9.77 -8.19
N LEU A 58 1.73 -9.24 -6.97
CA LEU A 58 0.65 -9.35 -5.97
C LEU A 58 -0.61 -8.55 -6.39
N MET A 59 -0.42 -7.36 -6.96
CA MET A 59 -1.52 -6.49 -7.37
C MET A 59 -2.06 -6.77 -8.77
N ALA A 60 -1.30 -7.44 -9.63
CA ALA A 60 -1.70 -7.81 -10.99
C ALA A 60 -3.14 -8.36 -11.12
N PRO A 61 -3.60 -9.33 -10.30
CA PRO A 61 -4.97 -9.83 -10.38
C PRO A 61 -6.02 -8.77 -10.04
N LEU A 62 -5.73 -7.87 -9.10
CA LEU A 62 -6.63 -6.78 -8.69
C LEU A 62 -6.67 -5.67 -9.75
N THR A 63 -5.52 -5.27 -10.28
CA THR A 63 -5.44 -4.27 -11.36
C THR A 63 -6.14 -4.76 -12.63
N LYS A 64 -6.04 -6.05 -12.97
CA LYS A 64 -6.74 -6.65 -14.11
C LYS A 64 -8.26 -6.57 -13.96
N ARG A 65 -8.79 -6.71 -12.75
CA ARG A 65 -10.23 -6.57 -12.46
C ARG A 65 -10.72 -5.12 -12.50
N VAL A 66 -9.84 -4.17 -12.19
CA VAL A 66 -10.15 -2.72 -12.22
C VAL A 66 -10.10 -2.13 -13.63
N ARG A 67 -9.24 -2.67 -14.51
CA ARG A 67 -9.16 -2.24 -15.90
C ARG A 67 -10.50 -2.49 -16.60
N LYS A 68 -11.18 -1.41 -16.98
CA LYS A 68 -12.34 -1.47 -17.87
C LYS A 68 -11.87 -2.14 -19.16
N LYS A 69 -12.57 -3.20 -19.62
CA LYS A 69 -12.37 -3.69 -20.99
C LYS A 69 -12.70 -2.52 -21.91
N VAL A 70 -11.69 -2.00 -22.60
CA VAL A 70 -11.88 -1.15 -23.78
C VAL A 70 -12.16 -2.09 -24.94
#